data_AF-A0A0B2X691-F1
#
_entry.id   AF-A0A0B2X691-F1
#
_cell.length_a   1.000
_cell.length_b   1.000
_cell.length_c   1.000
_cell.angle_alpha   90.00
_cell.angle_beta   90.00
_cell.angle_gamma   90.00
#
_symmetry.space_group_name_H-M   'P 1'
#
loop_
_entity.id
_entity.type
_entity.pdbx_description
1 polymer ?
#
loop_
_entity_poly.entity_id
_entity_poly.type
_entity_poly.pdbx_seq_one_letter_code
_entity_poly.pdbx_strand_id
1 'polypeptide(L)'
;MRLLNITRLRLELFTAAPPKYAVVSHRWTEKEVTLEDMRNRTGLPTQPEFSKILHAGLNAKTVGLEHMWIDTCCIDRNSHAELSDAINSMFQWYCGAEICLVYLEDVSSLEDLGRSEWFRRGWTLLELVAPKKVVFFDR
;
A
#
# COMPACT_ATOMS: atom_id res chain seq x y z
N MET A 1 5.05 -9.33 9.28
CA MET A 1 4.44 -8.60 8.15
C MET A 1 5.13 -8.97 6.86
N ARG A 2 4.46 -8.90 5.71
CA ARG A 2 5.10 -9.00 4.39
C ARG A 2 5.30 -7.62 3.79
N LEU A 3 6.44 -7.42 3.13
CA LEU A 3 6.75 -6.21 2.38
C LEU A 3 7.13 -6.56 0.95
N LEU A 4 6.80 -5.70 0.02
CA LEU A 4 7.24 -5.78 -1.37
C LEU A 4 8.60 -5.10 -1.52
N ASN A 5 9.61 -5.87 -1.94
CA ASN A 5 10.87 -5.33 -2.44
C ASN A 5 10.62 -4.63 -3.78
N ILE A 6 10.81 -3.31 -3.81
CA ILE A 6 10.46 -2.46 -4.95
C ILE A 6 11.34 -2.77 -6.18
N THR A 7 12.60 -3.16 -5.97
CA THR A 7 13.53 -3.43 -7.08
C THR A 7 13.33 -4.83 -7.65
N ARG A 8 13.17 -5.83 -6.78
CA ARG A 8 13.03 -7.23 -7.20
C ARG A 8 11.60 -7.61 -7.57
N LEU A 9 10.63 -6.78 -7.19
CA LEU A 9 9.19 -7.04 -7.29
C LEU A 9 8.84 -8.40 -6.69
N ARG A 10 9.32 -8.62 -5.45
CA ARG A 10 9.10 -9.85 -4.68
C ARG A 10 8.65 -9.53 -3.26
N LEU A 11 7.74 -10.34 -2.75
CA LEU A 11 7.29 -10.25 -1.37
C LEU A 11 8.29 -10.96 -0.45
N GLU A 12 8.67 -10.28 0.62
CA GLU A 12 9.58 -10.75 1.65
C GLU A 12 8.84 -10.74 3.00
N LEU A 13 8.91 -11.83 3.76
CA LEU A 13 8.25 -11.97 5.07
C LEU A 13 9.23 -11.59 6.18
N PHE A 14 8.80 -10.68 7.05
CA PHE A 14 9.54 -10.21 8.22
C PHE A 14 8.77 -10.56 9.49
N THR A 15 9.36 -11.40 10.35
CA THR A 15 8.76 -11.84 11.62
C THR A 15 9.15 -10.95 12.79
N ALA A 16 10.28 -10.25 12.72
CA ALA A 16 10.73 -9.24 13.67
C ALA A 16 11.55 -8.17 12.95
N ALA A 17 11.50 -6.92 13.46
CA ALA A 17 12.29 -5.79 12.97
C ALA A 17 12.27 -5.61 11.43
N PRO A 18 11.13 -5.18 10.84
CA PRO A 18 11.08 -4.91 9.40
C PRO A 18 12.08 -3.80 9.01
N PRO A 19 12.63 -3.84 7.77
CA PRO A 19 13.43 -2.74 7.25
C PRO A 19 12.57 -1.47 7.16
N LYS A 20 13.19 -0.31 6.91
CA LYS A 20 12.46 0.92 6.60
C LYS A 20 11.60 0.72 5.34
N TYR A 21 10.36 1.20 5.39
CA TYR A 21 9.39 0.97 4.32
C TYR A 21 8.42 2.13 4.16
N ALA A 22 7.85 2.22 2.96
CA ALA A 22 6.67 3.03 2.69
C ALA A 22 5.40 2.21 2.91
N VAL A 23 4.31 2.86 3.29
CA VAL A 23 2.97 2.25 3.27
C VAL A 23 2.14 2.91 2.17
N VAL A 24 1.43 2.12 1.39
CA VAL A 24 0.58 2.64 0.31
C VAL A 24 -0.87 2.54 0.74
N SER A 25 -1.54 3.69 0.77
CA SER A 25 -2.97 3.78 0.97
C SER A 25 -3.62 4.16 -0.36
N HIS A 26 -4.69 3.46 -0.70
CA HIS A 26 -5.46 3.73 -1.91
C HIS A 26 -6.90 3.23 -1.72
N ARG A 27 -7.77 3.59 -2.65
CA ARG A 27 -9.11 3.01 -2.77
C ARG A 27 -9.01 1.80 -3.70
N TRP A 28 -9.55 0.66 -3.28
CA TRP A 28 -9.54 -0.53 -4.12
C TRP A 28 -10.44 -0.34 -5.33
N THR A 29 -9.92 -0.61 -6.51
CA THR A 29 -10.72 -0.67 -7.74
C THR A 29 -11.28 -2.07 -7.99
N GLU A 30 -11.99 -2.27 -9.09
CA GLU A 30 -12.47 -3.59 -9.50
C GLU A 30 -11.34 -4.60 -9.73
N LYS A 31 -10.14 -4.11 -10.06
CA LYS A 31 -8.97 -4.96 -10.32
C LYS A 31 -7.74 -4.43 -9.60
N GLU A 32 -7.29 -5.19 -8.60
CA GLU A 32 -6.08 -4.89 -7.84
C GLU A 32 -5.15 -6.10 -7.88
N VAL A 33 -3.85 -5.81 -7.84
CA VAL A 33 -2.82 -6.84 -7.80
C VAL A 33 -2.91 -7.55 -6.46
N THR A 34 -3.13 -8.87 -6.49
CA THR A 34 -3.29 -9.67 -5.29
C THR A 34 -1.98 -10.30 -4.83
N LEU A 35 -1.97 -10.83 -3.62
CA LEU A 35 -0.88 -11.65 -3.11
C LEU A 35 -0.59 -12.86 -4.03
N GLU A 36 -1.63 -13.47 -4.59
CA GLU A 36 -1.50 -14.62 -5.48
C GLU A 36 -0.85 -14.22 -6.81
N ASP A 37 -1.24 -13.07 -7.38
CA ASP A 37 -0.60 -12.54 -8.58
C ASP A 37 0.89 -12.29 -8.37
N MET A 38 1.27 -11.75 -7.20
CA MET A 38 2.67 -11.55 -6.81
C MET A 38 3.44 -12.86 -6.64
N ARG A 39 2.80 -13.91 -6.08
CA ARG A 39 3.41 -15.24 -5.89
C ARG A 39 3.60 -15.97 -7.21
N ASN A 40 2.57 -15.97 -8.05
CA ASN A 40 2.54 -16.66 -9.34
C ASN A 40 3.24 -15.87 -10.46
N ARG A 41 3.52 -14.58 -10.21
CA ARG A 41 4.08 -13.62 -11.17
C ARG A 41 3.20 -13.45 -12.42
N THR A 42 1.90 -13.62 -12.26
CA THR A 42 0.92 -13.51 -13.34
C THR A 42 0.79 -12.05 -13.77
N GLY A 43 0.98 -11.77 -15.06
CA GLY A 43 0.77 -10.42 -15.61
C GLY A 43 1.79 -9.36 -15.17
N LEU A 44 2.84 -9.74 -14.42
CA LEU A 44 3.84 -8.79 -13.90
C LEU A 44 5.02 -8.60 -14.86
N PRO A 45 5.47 -7.36 -15.12
CA PRO A 45 4.94 -6.07 -14.66
C PRO A 45 3.97 -5.41 -15.69
N THR A 46 3.54 -6.13 -16.72
CA THR A 46 2.89 -5.55 -17.91
C THR A 46 1.40 -5.22 -17.75
N GLN A 47 0.74 -5.71 -16.70
CA GLN A 47 -0.68 -5.48 -16.49
C GLN A 47 -0.98 -4.05 -16.01
N PRO A 48 -2.05 -3.40 -16.52
CA PRO A 48 -2.40 -2.02 -16.15
C PRO A 48 -2.53 -1.79 -14.65
N GLU A 49 -3.07 -2.78 -13.93
CA GLU A 49 -3.28 -2.77 -12.47
C GLU A 49 -1.97 -2.64 -11.70
N PHE A 50 -0.84 -3.04 -12.31
CA PHE A 50 0.49 -2.95 -11.69
C PHE A 50 1.08 -1.55 -11.74
N SER A 51 0.54 -0.64 -12.56
CA SER A 51 1.03 0.73 -12.70
C SER A 51 1.06 1.46 -11.35
N LYS A 52 0.03 1.29 -10.50
CA LYS A 52 -0.01 1.87 -9.14
C LYS A 52 1.18 1.42 -8.28
N ILE A 53 1.46 0.11 -8.30
CA ILE A 53 2.58 -0.47 -7.55
C ILE A 53 3.91 0.08 -8.06
N LEU A 54 4.07 0.22 -9.37
CA LEU A 54 5.28 0.81 -9.96
C LEU A 54 5.43 2.28 -9.57
N HIS A 55 4.37 3.08 -9.68
CA HIS A 55 4.40 4.50 -9.30
C HIS A 55 4.68 4.68 -7.80
N ALA A 56 4.03 3.90 -6.94
CA ALA A 56 4.29 3.88 -5.51
C ALA A 56 5.74 3.50 -5.20
N GLY A 57 6.26 2.48 -5.89
CA GLY A 57 7.65 2.06 -5.79
C GLY A 57 8.64 3.15 -6.21
N LEU A 58 8.36 3.86 -7.30
CA LEU A 58 9.18 4.99 -7.75
C LEU A 58 9.18 6.11 -6.71
N ASN A 59 8.02 6.49 -6.19
CA ASN A 59 7.90 7.51 -5.14
C ASN A 59 8.57 7.10 -3.82
N ALA A 60 8.49 5.83 -3.43
CA ALA A 60 9.23 5.32 -2.27
C ALA A 60 10.75 5.36 -2.50
N LYS A 61 11.22 5.08 -3.73
CA LYS A 61 12.65 5.17 -4.08
C LYS A 61 13.20 6.58 -4.05
N THR A 62 12.43 7.61 -4.40
CA THR A 62 12.92 9.01 -4.35
C THR A 62 13.26 9.45 -2.92
N VAL A 63 12.66 8.81 -1.91
CA VAL A 63 12.97 9.03 -0.49
C VAL A 63 13.88 7.95 0.10
N GLY A 64 14.52 7.13 -0.74
CA GLY A 64 15.54 6.16 -0.33
C GLY A 64 15.00 4.87 0.30
N LEU A 65 13.74 4.49 0.03
CA LEU A 65 13.15 3.26 0.54
C LEU A 65 13.20 2.14 -0.50
N GLU A 66 13.49 0.92 -0.06
CA GLU A 66 13.55 -0.27 -0.92
C GLU A 66 12.36 -1.22 -0.74
N HIS A 67 11.58 -1.00 0.32
CA HIS A 67 10.44 -1.82 0.69
C HIS A 67 9.19 -0.98 0.78
N MET A 68 8.06 -1.57 0.43
CA MET A 68 6.75 -0.98 0.67
C MET A 68 5.72 -2.01 1.09
N TRP A 69 4.71 -1.56 1.80
CA TRP A 69 3.57 -2.36 2.21
C TRP A 69 2.32 -1.89 1.46
N ILE A 70 1.57 -2.83 0.90
CA ILE A 70 0.29 -2.60 0.20
C ILE A 70 -0.66 -3.71 0.65
N ASP A 71 -1.81 -3.35 1.20
CA ASP A 71 -2.78 -4.29 1.78
C ASP A 71 -3.24 -5.37 0.78
N THR A 72 -3.52 -4.99 -0.46
CA THR A 72 -4.03 -5.88 -1.52
C THR A 72 -3.07 -7.03 -1.86
N CYS A 73 -1.75 -6.80 -1.80
CA CYS A 73 -0.74 -7.79 -2.18
C CYS A 73 0.15 -8.28 -1.02
N CYS A 74 0.12 -7.64 0.14
CA CYS A 74 0.91 -8.04 1.32
C CYS A 74 0.10 -8.84 2.36
N ILE A 75 -1.23 -8.85 2.28
CA ILE A 75 -2.12 -9.63 3.17
C ILE A 75 -2.71 -10.83 2.41
N ASP A 76 -2.75 -11.98 3.07
CA ASP A 76 -3.41 -13.18 2.54
C ASP A 76 -4.87 -13.14 2.98
N ARG A 77 -5.70 -12.57 2.11
CA ARG A 77 -7.13 -12.41 2.38
C ARG A 77 -7.89 -13.74 2.40
N ASN A 78 -7.28 -14.83 1.91
CA ASN A 78 -7.85 -16.18 1.95
C ASN A 78 -7.58 -16.88 3.30
N SER A 79 -6.63 -16.37 4.09
CA SER A 79 -6.34 -16.85 5.44
C SER A 79 -7.03 -15.96 6.47
N HIS A 80 -8.12 -16.47 7.07
CA HIS A 80 -8.86 -15.75 8.12
C HIS A 80 -7.97 -15.38 9.32
N ALA A 81 -7.05 -16.27 9.69
CA ALA A 81 -6.09 -16.02 10.75
C ALA A 81 -5.19 -14.82 10.40
N GLU A 82 -4.60 -14.82 9.20
CA GLU A 82 -3.73 -13.72 8.79
C GLU A 82 -4.51 -12.41 8.61
N LEU A 83 -5.71 -12.45 8.03
CA LEU A 83 -6.54 -11.26 7.87
C LEU A 83 -6.88 -10.63 9.23
N SER A 84 -7.24 -11.44 10.21
CA SER A 84 -7.48 -10.99 11.59
C SER A 84 -6.22 -10.38 12.20
N ASP A 85 -5.08 -11.06 12.08
CA ASP A 85 -3.81 -10.55 12.60
C ASP A 85 -3.39 -9.24 11.93
N ALA A 86 -3.64 -9.12 10.61
CA ALA A 86 -3.36 -7.91 9.84
C ALA A 86 -4.22 -6.73 10.28
N ILE A 87 -5.53 -6.94 10.49
CA ILE A 87 -6.45 -5.92 11.01
C ILE A 87 -5.96 -5.40 12.36
N ASN A 88 -5.58 -6.30 13.28
CA ASN A 88 -5.09 -5.92 14.61
C ASN A 88 -3.70 -5.26 14.58
N SER A 89 -2.91 -5.51 13.54
CA SER A 89 -1.54 -4.99 13.41
C SER A 89 -1.42 -3.74 12.53
N MET A 90 -2.44 -3.43 11.73
CA MET A 90 -2.38 -2.36 10.72
C MET A 90 -1.99 -1.01 11.31
N PHE A 91 -2.54 -0.63 12.46
CA PHE A 91 -2.17 0.64 13.10
C PHE A 91 -0.67 0.72 13.36
N GLN A 92 -0.08 -0.35 13.90
CA GLN A 92 1.35 -0.42 14.17
C GLN A 92 2.18 -0.41 12.88
N TRP A 93 1.69 -1.04 11.82
CA TRP A 93 2.35 -1.02 10.52
C TRP A 93 2.32 0.37 9.88
N TYR A 94 1.20 1.09 9.96
CA TYR A 94 1.15 2.48 9.51
C TYR A 94 2.05 3.39 10.37
N CYS A 95 2.06 3.22 11.70
CA CYS A 95 2.98 3.95 12.59
C CYS A 95 4.47 3.68 12.33
N GLY A 96 4.80 2.44 11.96
CA GLY A 96 6.17 2.01 11.68
C GLY A 96 6.69 2.45 10.31
N ALA A 97 5.82 2.89 9.41
CA ALA A 97 6.21 3.35 8.08
C ALA A 97 6.94 4.70 8.14
N GLU A 98 7.92 4.88 7.25
CA GLU A 98 8.64 6.16 7.12
C GLU A 98 7.77 7.21 6.42
N ILE A 99 6.89 6.75 5.52
CA ILE A 99 5.97 7.58 4.74
C ILE A 99 4.72 6.78 4.36
N CYS A 100 3.57 7.44 4.37
CA CYS A 100 2.35 6.96 3.74
C CYS A 100 2.13 7.68 2.43
N LEU A 101 2.06 6.91 1.34
CA LEU A 101 1.74 7.38 0.01
C LEU A 101 0.25 7.12 -0.23
N VAL A 102 -0.56 8.17 -0.26
CA VAL A 102 -2.01 8.10 -0.46
C VAL A 102 -2.31 8.41 -1.93
N TYR A 103 -2.92 7.47 -2.64
CA TYR A 103 -3.34 7.65 -4.04
C TYR A 103 -4.86 7.88 -4.11
N LEU A 104 -5.23 9.04 -4.62
CA LEU A 104 -6.61 9.52 -4.76
C LEU A 104 -7.02 9.48 -6.23
N GLU A 105 -7.55 8.35 -6.68
CA GLU A 105 -7.94 8.17 -8.10
C GLU A 105 -9.11 9.03 -8.55
N ASP A 106 -9.95 9.45 -7.61
CA ASP A 106 -11.15 10.24 -7.83
C ASP A 106 -10.91 11.75 -7.70
N VAL A 107 -9.65 12.16 -7.59
CA VAL A 107 -9.24 13.56 -7.49
C VAL A 107 -8.47 13.95 -8.75
N SER A 108 -8.92 15.01 -9.43
CA SER A 108 -8.21 15.62 -10.57
C SER A 108 -7.86 17.10 -10.33
N SER A 109 -8.38 17.68 -9.25
CA SER A 109 -8.13 19.04 -8.83
C SER A 109 -8.27 19.17 -7.31
N LEU A 110 -7.74 20.25 -6.72
CA LEU A 110 -7.90 20.51 -5.29
C LEU A 110 -9.38 20.67 -4.85
N GLU A 111 -10.26 21.02 -5.78
CA GLU A 111 -11.70 21.16 -5.52
C GLU A 111 -12.37 19.80 -5.24
N ASP A 112 -11.82 18.72 -5.81
CA ASP A 112 -12.32 17.36 -5.64
C ASP A 112 -11.87 16.73 -4.32
N LEU A 113 -10.80 17.25 -3.72
CA LEU A 113 -10.15 16.66 -2.54
C LEU A 113 -11.15 16.42 -1.39
N GLY A 114 -11.96 17.43 -1.05
CA GLY A 114 -12.95 17.32 0.02
C GLY A 114 -14.11 16.36 -0.29
N ARG A 115 -14.26 15.94 -1.54
CA ARG A 115 -15.29 14.99 -1.99
C ARG A 115 -14.75 13.59 -2.21
N SER A 116 -13.44 13.39 -2.12
CA SER A 116 -12.83 12.10 -2.37
C SER A 116 -13.43 11.01 -1.48
N GLU A 117 -13.78 9.89 -2.10
CA GLU A 117 -14.23 8.67 -1.46
C GLU A 117 -13.21 8.18 -0.43
N TRP A 118 -11.92 8.49 -0.61
CA TRP A 118 -10.89 8.15 0.35
C TRP A 118 -11.20 8.70 1.74
N PHE A 119 -11.77 9.91 1.87
CA PHE A 119 -12.13 10.48 3.17
C PHE A 119 -13.36 9.84 3.83
N ARG A 120 -14.10 8.99 3.11
CA ARG A 120 -15.34 8.35 3.59
C ARG A 120 -15.12 6.92 4.07
N ARG A 121 -13.89 6.39 4.01
CA ARG A 121 -13.58 5.00 4.39
C ARG A 121 -13.37 4.88 5.90
N GLY A 122 -13.69 3.70 6.45
CA GLY A 122 -13.44 3.39 7.86
C GLY A 122 -11.95 3.37 8.24
N TRP A 123 -11.07 3.14 7.25
CA TRP A 123 -9.62 3.05 7.46
C TRP A 123 -8.89 4.39 7.37
N THR A 124 -9.50 5.41 6.75
CA THR A 124 -8.90 6.72 6.46
C THR A 124 -8.23 7.35 7.67
N LEU A 125 -8.92 7.34 8.82
CA LEU A 125 -8.40 7.99 10.01
C LEU A 125 -7.07 7.37 10.42
N LEU A 126 -6.98 6.03 10.47
CA LEU A 126 -5.76 5.31 10.78
C LEU A 126 -4.68 5.58 9.73
N GLU A 127 -5.03 5.50 8.45
CA GLU A 127 -4.12 5.74 7.33
C GLU A 127 -3.55 7.19 7.35
N LEU A 128 -4.30 8.15 7.89
CA LEU A 128 -3.92 9.55 8.00
C LEU A 128 -3.11 9.88 9.25
N VAL A 129 -3.48 9.33 10.41
CA VAL A 129 -2.93 9.77 11.72
C VAL A 129 -1.86 8.86 12.28
N ALA A 130 -1.80 7.60 11.86
CA ALA A 130 -0.79 6.66 12.35
C ALA A 130 0.61 6.94 11.78
N PRO A 131 0.78 7.20 10.46
CA PRO A 131 2.10 7.48 9.88
C PRO A 131 2.68 8.82 10.33
N LYS A 132 4.02 8.89 10.38
CA LYS A 132 4.74 10.14 10.70
C LYS A 132 4.64 11.19 9.59
N LYS A 133 4.47 10.75 8.35
CA LYS A 133 4.41 11.58 7.15
C LYS A 133 3.41 10.98 6.18
N VAL A 134 2.52 11.82 5.65
CA VAL A 134 1.53 11.45 4.63
C VAL A 134 1.74 12.35 3.42
N VAL A 135 1.77 11.75 2.23
CA VAL A 135 1.86 12.47 0.95
C VAL A 135 0.77 11.96 0.04
N PHE A 136 0.01 12.91 -0.53
CA PHE A 136 -1.11 12.64 -1.41
C PHE A 136 -0.68 12.76 -2.87
N PHE A 137 -1.18 11.85 -3.70
CA PHE A 137 -1.03 11.83 -5.15
C PHE A 137 -2.43 11.76 -5.77
N ASP A 138 -2.68 12.61 -6.74
CA ASP A 138 -3.85 12.58 -7.62
C ASP A 138 -3.63 11.61 -8.80
N ARG A 139 -4.60 11.56 -9.71
CA ARG A 139 -4.60 10.67 -10.87
C ARG A 139 -3.59 11.03 -11.95
#